data_AF-A0A645JCV1-F1
#
_entry.id   AF-A0A645JCV1-F1
#
_cell.length_a   1.000
_cell.length_b   1.000
_cell.length_c   1.000
_cell.angle_alpha   90.00
_cell.angle_beta   90.00
_cell.angle_gamma   90.00
#
_symmetry.space_group_name_H-M   'P 1'
#
loop_
_entity.id
_entity.type
_entity.pdbx_description
1 polymer ?
#
loop_
_entity_poly.entity_id
_entity_poly.type
_entity_poly.pdbx_seq_one_letter_code
_entity_poly.pdbx_strand_id
1 'polypeptide(L)'
;MLLLGAGTRYRADSPTGRGVYWFSLFRDKIEDVLGSVDCPVAIFINKDKTDGPVSFILGGTMDLFMLPFVKTVAQRGIPIHLYLFNTHDDSFIEQTKTLTSSYAETIVEHQFSSTNELLFSDEGLLVVSHEVYNKLVEEENSLRETPSMLIIRDKIDK
;
A
#
# COMPACT_ATOMS: atom_id res chain seq x y z
N MET A 1 8.21 12.78 -8.79
CA MET A 1 7.21 11.74 -8.49
C MET A 1 6.15 11.78 -9.58
N LEU A 2 5.84 10.63 -10.18
CA LEU A 2 4.76 10.47 -11.17
C LEU A 2 3.53 9.85 -10.47
N LEU A 3 2.32 10.40 -10.67
CA LEU A 3 1.08 9.85 -10.10
C LEU A 3 0.20 9.28 -11.23
N LEU A 4 -0.14 7.99 -11.13
CA LEU A 4 -1.00 7.28 -12.06
C LEU A 4 -2.33 6.96 -11.36
N GLY A 5 -3.45 7.41 -11.93
CA GLY A 5 -4.78 7.16 -11.36
C GLY A 5 -5.56 6.10 -12.14
N ALA A 6 -6.14 5.14 -11.42
CA ALA A 6 -7.18 4.24 -11.89
C ALA A 6 -8.51 4.55 -11.18
N GLY A 7 -9.51 5.04 -11.92
CA GLY A 7 -10.85 5.32 -11.39
C GLY A 7 -11.77 4.08 -11.33
N THR A 8 -12.87 4.14 -10.59
CA THR A 8 -13.82 3.02 -10.43
C THR A 8 -14.52 2.56 -11.71
N ARG A 9 -14.54 3.39 -12.75
CA ARG A 9 -15.10 3.08 -14.09
C ARG A 9 -14.31 2.05 -14.89
N TYR A 10 -13.21 1.58 -14.33
CA TYR A 10 -12.40 0.51 -14.86
C TYR A 10 -12.96 -0.89 -14.57
N ARG A 11 -13.97 -0.96 -13.70
CA ARG A 11 -14.79 -2.15 -13.49
C ARG A 11 -15.76 -2.28 -14.66
N ALA A 12 -15.50 -3.21 -15.59
CA ALA A 12 -16.51 -3.61 -16.56
C ALA A 12 -17.66 -4.28 -15.79
N ASP A 13 -18.87 -3.73 -15.88
CA ASP A 13 -20.12 -4.39 -15.47
C ASP A 13 -20.42 -5.59 -16.37
N SER A 14 -19.49 -6.55 -16.48
CA SER A 14 -19.75 -7.82 -17.15
C SER A 14 -20.24 -8.83 -16.11
N PRO A 15 -21.47 -9.37 -16.23
CA PRO A 15 -22.02 -10.39 -15.32
C PRO A 15 -21.30 -11.75 -15.40
N THR A 16 -20.19 -11.83 -16.14
CA THR A 16 -19.53 -13.07 -16.53
C THR A 16 -18.03 -12.94 -16.32
N GLY A 17 -17.54 -13.26 -15.11
CA GLY A 17 -16.20 -13.85 -14.86
C GLY A 17 -14.93 -13.23 -15.46
N ARG A 18 -14.97 -12.05 -16.08
CA ARG A 18 -13.82 -11.41 -16.78
C ARG A 18 -13.13 -10.33 -15.95
N GLY A 19 -13.19 -10.43 -14.62
CA GLY A 19 -12.47 -9.51 -13.74
C GLY A 19 -10.94 -9.65 -13.84
N VAL A 20 -10.44 -10.86 -14.12
CA VAL A 20 -9.01 -11.21 -14.04
C VAL A 20 -8.20 -10.63 -15.21
N TYR A 21 -8.73 -10.65 -16.44
CA TYR A 21 -8.02 -10.20 -17.64
C TYR A 21 -7.84 -8.67 -17.75
N TRP A 22 -8.61 -7.90 -17.00
CA TRP A 22 -8.56 -6.45 -17.08
C TRP A 22 -7.52 -5.85 -16.11
N PHE A 23 -7.37 -6.46 -14.93
CA PHE A 23 -6.25 -6.16 -14.04
C PHE A 23 -4.90 -6.47 -14.69
N SER A 24 -4.80 -7.51 -15.53
CA SER A 24 -3.54 -7.83 -16.22
C SER A 24 -3.16 -6.74 -17.22
N LEU A 25 -4.07 -6.27 -18.09
CA LEU A 25 -3.76 -5.19 -19.05
C LEU A 25 -3.41 -3.86 -18.37
N PHE A 26 -4.07 -3.54 -17.26
CA PHE A 26 -3.73 -2.38 -16.47
C PHE A 26 -2.36 -2.55 -15.81
N ARG A 27 -2.09 -3.72 -15.23
CA ARG A 27 -0.79 -4.06 -14.63
C ARG A 27 0.33 -4.00 -15.66
N ASP A 28 0.17 -4.62 -16.82
CA ASP A 28 1.18 -4.62 -17.90
C ASP A 28 1.57 -3.19 -18.28
N LYS A 29 0.57 -2.31 -18.43
CA LYS A 29 0.82 -0.90 -18.73
C LYS A 29 1.48 -0.14 -17.58
N ILE A 30 1.14 -0.46 -16.33
CA ILE A 30 1.82 0.07 -15.15
C ILE A 30 3.29 -0.36 -15.16
N GLU A 31 3.56 -1.65 -15.36
CA GLU A 31 4.93 -2.19 -15.41
C GLU A 31 5.75 -1.55 -16.54
N ASP A 32 5.15 -1.34 -17.73
CA ASP A 32 5.79 -0.60 -18.83
C ASP A 32 6.23 0.81 -18.40
N VAL A 33 5.36 1.53 -17.68
CA VAL A 33 5.68 2.88 -17.17
C VAL A 33 6.75 2.79 -16.08
N LEU A 34 6.64 1.85 -15.13
CA LEU A 34 7.60 1.66 -14.05
C LEU A 34 9.00 1.35 -14.60
N GLY A 35 9.11 0.55 -15.65
CA GLY A 35 10.39 0.26 -16.33
C GLY A 35 10.97 1.44 -17.10
N SER A 36 10.12 2.35 -17.56
CA SER A 36 10.50 3.48 -18.42
C SER A 36 10.90 4.75 -17.65
N VAL A 37 10.68 4.81 -16.34
CA VAL A 37 10.92 6.03 -15.54
C VAL A 37 11.90 5.81 -14.38
N ASP A 38 12.79 6.78 -14.20
CA ASP A 38 13.84 6.78 -13.17
C ASP A 38 13.45 7.65 -11.95
N CYS A 39 12.16 7.75 -11.67
CA CYS A 39 11.62 8.54 -10.56
C CYS A 39 10.61 7.74 -9.75
N PRO A 40 10.36 8.12 -8.48
CA PRO A 40 9.31 7.50 -7.68
C PRO A 40 7.96 7.60 -8.38
N VAL A 41 7.20 6.52 -8.36
CA VAL A 41 5.86 6.43 -8.97
C VAL A 41 4.85 6.07 -7.90
N ALA A 42 3.73 6.79 -7.89
CA ALA A 42 2.57 6.46 -7.08
C ALA A 42 1.42 6.03 -8.00
N ILE A 43 0.72 4.95 -7.65
CA ILE A 43 -0.40 4.42 -8.39
C ILE A 43 -1.60 4.42 -7.45
N PHE A 44 -2.63 5.18 -7.79
CA PHE A 44 -3.84 5.29 -7.01
C PHE A 44 -4.96 4.46 -7.65
N ILE A 45 -5.51 3.51 -6.89
CA ILE A 45 -6.66 2.69 -7.26
C ILE A 45 -7.83 3.17 -6.41
N ASN A 46 -8.74 3.93 -7.02
CA ASN A 46 -9.95 4.39 -6.36
C ASN A 46 -10.98 3.26 -6.30
N LYS A 47 -11.52 2.96 -5.12
CA LYS A 47 -12.64 2.03 -4.92
C LYS A 47 -13.91 2.72 -4.40
N ASP A 48 -13.95 4.05 -4.42
CA ASP A 48 -15.02 4.89 -3.87
C ASP A 48 -15.26 4.67 -2.37
N LYS A 49 -14.25 4.16 -1.67
CA LYS A 49 -14.20 4.02 -0.21
C LYS A 49 -12.99 4.79 0.28
N THR A 50 -13.21 6.03 0.70
CA THR A 50 -12.13 6.99 1.07
C THR A 50 -12.32 7.62 2.45
N ASP A 51 -13.48 7.42 3.07
CA ASP A 51 -13.71 7.89 4.43
C ASP A 51 -13.08 6.91 5.40
N GLY A 52 -12.37 7.32 6.45
CA GLY A 52 -11.70 6.39 7.37
C GLY A 52 -10.17 6.56 7.50
N PRO A 53 -9.50 5.66 8.25
CA PRO A 53 -8.08 5.79 8.58
C PRO A 53 -7.17 5.53 7.37
N VAL A 54 -5.92 5.97 7.47
CA VAL A 54 -4.87 5.62 6.51
C VAL A 54 -4.12 4.41 7.04
N SER A 55 -4.22 3.29 6.33
CA SER A 55 -3.48 2.07 6.65
C SER A 55 -2.16 2.02 5.88
N PHE A 56 -1.07 1.64 6.54
CA PHE A 56 0.23 1.38 5.90
C PHE A 56 0.66 -0.06 6.16
N ILE A 57 1.21 -0.74 5.15
CA ILE A 57 1.85 -2.04 5.34
C ILE A 57 3.33 -1.91 4.99
N LEU A 58 4.19 -2.27 5.94
CA LEU A 58 5.64 -2.27 5.78
C LEU A 58 6.17 -3.70 6.01
N GLY A 59 6.75 -4.27 4.96
CA GLY A 59 7.31 -5.62 4.90
C GLY A 59 8.77 -5.75 5.35
N GLY A 60 9.44 -4.64 5.68
CA GLY A 60 10.81 -4.64 6.21
C GLY A 60 11.64 -3.47 5.69
N THR A 61 12.95 -3.68 5.64
CA THR A 61 13.98 -2.66 5.33
C THR A 61 13.76 -1.99 3.97
N MET A 62 13.25 -2.75 2.98
CA MET A 62 12.90 -2.24 1.65
C MET A 62 11.81 -1.17 1.68
N ASP A 63 11.01 -1.10 2.74
CA ASP A 63 9.90 -0.17 2.89
C ASP A 63 10.25 1.02 3.79
N LEU A 64 11.50 1.18 4.22
CA LEU A 64 11.93 2.32 5.04
C LEU A 64 11.71 3.67 4.35
N PHE A 65 11.75 3.70 3.01
CA PHE A 65 11.42 4.90 2.23
C PHE A 65 9.97 5.38 2.45
N MET A 66 9.10 4.54 3.01
CA MET A 66 7.71 4.87 3.32
C MET A 66 7.55 5.64 4.63
N LEU A 67 8.52 5.57 5.56
CA LEU A 67 8.42 6.22 6.86
C LEU A 67 8.19 7.75 6.80
N PRO A 68 8.80 8.51 5.87
CA PRO A 68 8.47 9.92 5.68
C PRO A 68 6.99 10.18 5.35
N PHE A 69 6.32 9.27 4.64
CA PHE A 69 4.89 9.38 4.33
C PHE A 69 4.04 9.13 5.57
N VAL A 70 4.34 8.06 6.33
CA VAL A 70 3.67 7.77 7.62
C VAL A 70 3.80 8.98 8.55
N LYS A 71 5.01 9.53 8.68
CA LYS A 71 5.27 10.73 9.48
C LYS A 71 4.44 11.94 9.02
N THR A 72 4.35 12.17 7.71
CA THR A 72 3.58 13.30 7.15
C THR A 72 2.09 13.17 7.47
N VAL A 73 1.53 11.96 7.39
CA VAL A 73 0.14 11.68 7.76
C VAL A 73 -0.07 11.84 9.27
N ALA A 74 0.86 11.32 10.08
CA ALA A 74 0.78 11.40 11.54
C ALA A 74 0.86 12.85 12.05
N GLN A 75 1.73 13.68 11.46
CA GLN A 75 1.86 15.10 11.77
C GLN A 75 0.57 15.90 11.53
N ARG A 76 -0.33 15.39 10.69
CA ARG A 76 -1.64 16.00 10.43
C ARG A 76 -2.74 15.52 11.38
N GLY A 77 -2.42 14.62 12.31
CA GLY A 77 -3.38 14.03 13.25
C GLY A 77 -4.39 13.09 12.58
N ILE A 78 -4.10 12.62 11.36
CA ILE A 78 -4.97 11.67 10.65
C ILE A 78 -4.70 10.27 11.23
N PRO A 79 -5.71 9.53 11.70
CA PRO A 79 -5.52 8.20 12.28
C PRO A 79 -4.82 7.22 11.33
N ILE A 80 -3.84 6.49 11.85
CA ILE A 80 -3.02 5.53 11.10
C ILE A 80 -3.13 4.14 11.71
N HIS A 81 -3.38 3.15 10.86
CA HIS A 81 -3.13 1.74 11.17
C HIS A 81 -1.82 1.32 10.51
N LEU A 82 -0.79 1.03 11.30
CA LEU A 82 0.53 0.67 10.79
C LEU A 82 0.76 -0.83 10.96
N TYR A 83 0.71 -1.57 9.87
CA TYR A 83 0.98 -3.01 9.83
C TYR A 83 2.47 -3.24 9.55
N LEU A 84 3.16 -3.87 10.49
CA LEU A 84 4.58 -4.17 10.43
C LEU A 84 4.79 -5.67 10.33
N PHE A 85 5.57 -6.09 9.33
CA PHE A 85 5.93 -7.51 9.20
C PHE A 85 6.91 -7.89 10.32
N ASN A 86 6.67 -9.05 10.93
CA ASN A 86 7.50 -9.61 11.98
C ASN A 86 8.82 -10.12 11.41
N THR A 87 9.76 -9.19 11.23
CA THR A 87 11.13 -9.43 10.77
C THR A 87 12.11 -9.51 11.94
N HIS A 88 13.31 -10.04 11.68
CA HIS A 88 14.44 -10.00 12.61
C HIS A 88 15.44 -8.87 12.27
N ASP A 89 15.03 -7.91 11.45
CA ASP A 89 15.87 -6.74 11.10
C ASP A 89 15.78 -5.66 12.18
N ASP A 90 16.85 -5.54 12.97
CA ASP A 90 16.95 -4.58 14.06
C ASP A 90 16.81 -3.12 13.60
N SER A 91 17.31 -2.78 12.40
CA SER A 91 17.25 -1.41 11.88
C SER A 91 15.83 -1.01 11.54
N PHE A 92 15.07 -1.92 10.93
CA PHE A 92 13.66 -1.70 10.64
C PHE A 92 12.83 -1.59 11.93
N ILE A 93 13.07 -2.48 12.90
CA ILE A 93 12.40 -2.48 14.19
C ILE A 93 12.67 -1.17 14.95
N GLU A 94 13.93 -0.73 15.01
CA GLU A 94 14.31 0.49 15.72
C GLU A 94 13.65 1.74 15.10
N GLN A 95 13.69 1.87 13.77
CA GLN A 95 13.12 3.01 13.08
C GLN A 95 11.60 3.08 13.19
N THR A 96 10.92 1.94 13.04
CA THR A 96 9.45 1.88 13.18
C THR A 96 9.01 2.14 14.62
N LYS A 97 9.69 1.55 15.61
CA LYS A 97 9.42 1.80 17.04
C LYS A 97 9.64 3.26 17.44
N THR A 98 10.68 3.90 16.91
CA THR A 98 10.93 5.33 17.13
C THR A 98 9.77 6.17 16.59
N LEU A 99 9.27 5.83 15.39
CA LEU A 99 8.15 6.51 14.77
C LEU A 99 6.84 6.31 15.55
N THR A 100 6.50 5.07 15.90
CA THR A 100 5.25 4.75 16.61
C THR A 100 5.22 5.39 18.00
N SER A 101 6.36 5.40 18.70
CA SER A 101 6.51 6.09 19.99
C SER A 101 6.33 7.61 19.87
N SER A 102 6.79 8.21 18.76
CA SER A 102 6.69 9.66 18.53
C SER A 102 5.26 10.12 18.20
N TYR A 103 4.39 9.21 17.77
CA TYR A 103 3.03 9.51 17.32
C TYR A 103 2.00 8.53 17.90
N ALA A 104 2.17 8.15 19.17
CA ALA A 104 1.37 7.10 19.83
C ALA A 104 -0.15 7.39 19.88
N GLU A 105 -0.56 8.66 19.83
CA GLU A 105 -1.99 9.05 19.79
C GLU A 105 -2.62 8.89 18.40
N THR A 106 -1.79 8.83 17.36
CA THR A 106 -2.24 8.81 15.96
C THR A 106 -1.99 7.45 15.29
N ILE A 107 -0.96 6.72 15.72
CA ILE A 107 -0.56 5.44 15.14
C ILE A 107 -0.98 4.29 16.03
N VAL A 108 -1.81 3.40 15.48
CA VAL A 108 -2.09 2.08 16.03
C VAL A 108 -1.24 1.05 15.28
N GLU A 109 -0.28 0.45 15.96
CA GLU A 109 0.64 -0.55 15.41
C GLU A 109 0.01 -1.96 15.45
N HIS A 110 0.16 -2.71 14.35
CA HIS A 110 -0.24 -4.10 14.22
C HIS A 110 0.94 -4.91 13.69
N GLN A 111 1.27 -6.03 14.36
CA GLN A 111 2.31 -6.95 13.90
C GLN A 111 1.68 -8.10 13.13
N PHE A 112 2.31 -8.53 12.03
CA PHE A 112 1.85 -9.69 11.25
C PHE A 112 3.01 -10.57 10.78
N SER A 113 2.78 -11.88 10.71
CA SER A 113 3.76 -12.86 10.20
C SER A 113 3.33 -13.46 8.86
N SER A 114 2.05 -13.31 8.51
CA SER A 114 1.50 -13.68 7.22
C SER A 114 0.49 -12.64 6.76
N THR A 115 0.50 -12.37 5.47
CA THR A 115 -0.50 -11.60 4.71
C THR A 115 -1.96 -12.04 4.95
N ASN A 116 -2.20 -13.29 5.33
CA ASN A 116 -3.54 -13.78 5.69
C ASN A 116 -4.03 -13.26 7.05
N GLU A 117 -3.12 -12.75 7.90
CA GLU A 117 -3.46 -12.14 9.19
C GLU A 117 -3.85 -10.66 9.02
N LEU A 118 -3.65 -10.09 7.83
CA LEU A 118 -3.95 -8.70 7.55
C LEU A 118 -5.46 -8.51 7.42
N LEU A 119 -6.03 -7.84 8.41
CA LEU A 119 -7.43 -7.44 8.43
C LEU A 119 -7.51 -5.93 8.20
N PHE A 120 -8.12 -5.54 7.08
CA PHE A 120 -8.34 -4.14 6.73
C PHE A 120 -9.80 -3.76 6.96
N SER A 121 -10.02 -2.50 7.32
CA SER A 121 -11.31 -1.88 7.05
C SER A 121 -11.48 -1.74 5.54
N ASP A 122 -12.70 -1.93 5.05
CA ASP A 122 -13.05 -1.61 3.67
C ASP A 122 -13.09 -0.10 3.40
N GLU A 123 -13.04 0.72 4.45
CA GLU A 123 -13.05 2.17 4.45
C GLU A 123 -11.62 2.75 4.56
N GLY A 124 -11.42 3.97 4.04
CA GLY A 124 -10.18 4.73 4.14
C GLY A 124 -9.20 4.57 2.97
N LEU A 125 -7.90 4.54 3.27
CA LEU A 125 -6.84 4.43 2.26
C LEU A 125 -5.79 3.42 2.71
N LEU A 126 -5.50 2.42 1.89
CA LEU A 126 -4.39 1.49 2.08
C LEU A 126 -3.19 1.96 1.27
N VAL A 127 -2.07 2.21 1.93
CA VAL A 127 -0.81 2.64 1.33
C VAL A 127 0.23 1.53 1.45
N VAL A 128 0.81 1.11 0.32
CA VAL A 128 1.75 -0.01 0.25
C VAL A 128 2.89 0.30 -0.70
N SER A 129 4.02 -0.36 -0.54
CA SER A 129 5.04 -0.38 -1.59
C SER A 129 4.63 -1.28 -2.75
N HIS A 130 5.23 -1.08 -3.92
CA HIS A 130 5.00 -1.95 -5.08
C HIS A 130 5.39 -3.42 -4.80
N GLU A 131 6.45 -3.65 -4.02
CA GLU A 131 6.87 -4.99 -3.59
C GLU A 131 5.83 -5.68 -2.70
N VAL A 132 5.31 -4.96 -1.69
CA VAL A 132 4.25 -5.48 -0.83
C VAL A 132 2.97 -5.73 -1.64
N TYR A 133 2.64 -4.83 -2.57
CA TYR A 133 1.49 -5.00 -3.45
C TYR A 133 1.59 -6.27 -4.30
N ASN A 134 2.74 -6.55 -4.92
CA ASN A 134 2.94 -7.75 -5.73
C ASN A 134 2.70 -9.03 -4.91
N LYS A 135 3.22 -9.09 -3.68
CA LYS A 135 2.97 -10.21 -2.76
C LYS A 135 1.48 -10.37 -2.41
N LEU A 136 0.77 -9.27 -2.16
CA LEU A 136 -0.67 -9.30 -1.87
C LEU A 136 -1.50 -9.78 -3.07
N VAL A 137 -1.08 -9.48 -4.30
CA VAL A 137 -1.75 -9.93 -5.53
C VAL A 137 -1.57 -11.44 -5.74
N GLU A 138 -0.38 -11.97 -5.50
CA GLU A 138 -0.07 -13.39 -5.68
C GLU A 138 -0.95 -14.32 -4.84
N GLU A 139 -1.45 -13.83 -3.70
CA GLU A 139 -2.26 -14.61 -2.78
C GLU A 139 -3.78 -14.52 -3.02
N GLU A 140 -4.20 -13.80 -4.08
CA GLU A 140 -5.55 -13.63 -4.71
C GLU A 140 -6.77 -13.31 -3.82
N ASN A 141 -6.87 -13.84 -2.60
CA ASN A 141 -8.03 -13.69 -1.72
C ASN A 141 -8.07 -12.33 -1.00
N SER A 142 -6.92 -11.69 -0.81
CA SER A 142 -6.79 -10.54 0.11
C SER A 142 -7.15 -9.18 -0.50
N LEU A 143 -7.22 -9.04 -1.83
CA LEU A 143 -7.37 -7.73 -2.49
C LEU A 143 -8.81 -7.33 -2.83
N ARG A 144 -9.76 -8.27 -2.80
CA ARG A 144 -11.16 -7.98 -3.17
C ARG A 144 -11.84 -7.07 -2.15
N GLU A 145 -11.45 -7.16 -0.88
CA GLU A 145 -12.08 -6.45 0.25
C GLU A 145 -11.21 -5.32 0.81
N THR A 146 -10.15 -4.89 0.12
CA THR A 146 -9.33 -3.74 0.55
C THR A 146 -10.00 -2.39 0.24
N PRO A 147 -9.66 -1.31 0.99
CA PRO A 147 -10.12 0.05 0.69
C PRO A 147 -9.48 0.58 -0.60
N SER A 148 -9.69 1.87 -0.91
CA SER A 148 -8.91 2.52 -1.97
C SER A 148 -7.40 2.36 -1.68
N MET A 149 -6.59 2.21 -2.72
CA MET A 149 -5.16 1.87 -2.55
C MET A 149 -4.25 2.92 -3.18
N LEU A 150 -3.15 3.24 -2.49
CA LEU A 150 -2.04 4.00 -3.01
C LEU A 150 -0.78 3.12 -2.97
N ILE A 151 -0.33 2.69 -4.14
CA ILE A 151 0.87 1.87 -4.30
C ILE A 151 2.03 2.79 -4.65
N ILE A 152 3.13 2.72 -3.91
CA ILE A 152 4.31 3.58 -4.13
C ILE A 152 5.50 2.71 -4.51
N ARG A 153 6.12 3.04 -5.64
CA ARG A 153 7.41 2.49 -6.06
C ARG A 153 8.47 3.56 -5.85
N ASP A 154 9.50 3.23 -5.07
CA ASP A 154 10.64 4.12 -4.86
C ASP A 154 11.49 4.28 -6.13
N LYS A 155 12.38 5.28 -6.14
CA LYS A 155 13.35 5.44 -7.22
C LYS A 155 14.25 4.21 -7.28
N ILE A 156 14.40 3.61 -8.48
CA ILE A 156 15.50 2.68 -8.73
C ILE A 156 16.68 3.52 -9.20
N ASP A 157 17.79 3.48 -8.47
CA ASP A 157 19.07 3.95 -9.01
C ASP A 157 19.52 2.92 -10.05
N LYS A 158 19.47 3.30 -11.33
CA LYS A 158 20.00 2.51 -12.45
C LYS A 158 21.51 2.68 -12.56
#